data_AF-A0A1N7JA87-F1
#
_entry.id   AF-A0A1N7JA87-F1
#
_cell.length_a   1.000
_cell.length_b   1.000
_cell.length_c   1.000
_cell.angle_alpha   90.00
_cell.angle_beta   90.00
_cell.angle_gamma   90.00
#
_symmetry.space_group_name_H-M   'P 1'
#
loop_
_entity.id
_entity.type
_entity.pdbx_description
1 polymer ?
#
loop_
_entity_poly.entity_id
_entity_poly.type
_entity_poly.pdbx_seq_one_letter_code
_entity_poly.pdbx_strand_id
1 'polypeptide(L)'
;MFEEITDCYELQLAIALPELEFVPHGHLISLNSITESLALKSGFDAIFVGGLSDHLTVDKCSQLSQTCDDNDIELVQFENPSNDLAVISDVVLNLAGKLFSDEMPKNLSIADIRNINLYSDCLFAFNSVCSALEFLKKQSLGCVVSGVFLAHGNATLSEYEAAGDELLSYFAEEGFLCSSIYASGSSECTILLGMQYQGG
;
A
#
# COMPACT_ATOMS: atom_id res chain seq x y z
N MET A 1 -20.31 -37.10 5.78
CA MET A 1 -20.65 -36.10 4.77
C MET A 1 -19.83 -34.89 5.14
N PHE A 2 -18.70 -34.69 4.47
CA PHE A 2 -17.92 -33.48 4.67
C PHE A 2 -18.62 -32.42 3.84
N GLU A 3 -19.07 -31.35 4.47
CA GLU A 3 -19.45 -30.15 3.73
C GLU A 3 -18.17 -29.66 3.03
N GLU A 4 -18.21 -29.60 1.70
CA GLU A 4 -17.21 -28.82 0.96
C GLU A 4 -17.34 -27.39 1.44
N ILE A 5 -16.27 -26.86 2.06
CA ILE A 5 -16.15 -25.44 2.33
C ILE A 5 -15.92 -24.79 0.97
N THR A 6 -17.01 -24.46 0.29
CA THR A 6 -16.98 -23.61 -0.90
C THR A 6 -16.94 -22.16 -0.44
N ASP A 7 -16.16 -21.36 -1.17
CA ASP A 7 -15.85 -19.94 -0.98
C ASP A 7 -14.75 -19.62 0.05
N CYS A 8 -13.51 -19.96 -0.32
CA CYS A 8 -12.38 -19.11 0.03
C CYS A 8 -12.66 -17.75 -0.64
N TYR A 9 -13.08 -16.73 0.12
CA TYR A 9 -13.27 -15.38 -0.39
C TYR A 9 -11.92 -14.89 -0.93
N GLU A 10 -11.69 -15.04 -2.24
CA GLU A 10 -10.50 -14.54 -2.91
C GLU A 10 -10.53 -13.01 -2.88
N LEU A 11 -9.45 -12.40 -2.40
CA LEU A 11 -9.27 -10.96 -2.32
C LEU A 11 -9.64 -10.30 -3.66
N GLN A 12 -10.62 -9.39 -3.63
CA GLN A 12 -10.98 -8.56 -4.77
C GLN A 12 -10.35 -7.18 -4.60
N LEU A 13 -9.21 -6.96 -5.24
CA LEU A 13 -8.49 -5.69 -5.20
C LEU A 13 -8.69 -4.91 -6.50
N ALA A 14 -9.12 -3.66 -6.39
CA ALA A 14 -9.04 -2.70 -7.48
C ALA A 14 -7.73 -1.88 -7.39
N ILE A 15 -7.18 -1.49 -8.52
CA ILE A 15 -5.98 -0.64 -8.61
C ILE A 15 -6.25 0.48 -9.60
N ALA A 16 -6.01 1.72 -9.21
CA ALA A 16 -6.09 2.88 -10.08
C ALA A 16 -4.84 3.76 -9.93
N LEU A 17 -4.00 3.75 -10.97
CA LEU A 17 -2.76 4.50 -11.04
C LEU A 17 -2.67 5.27 -12.36
N PRO A 18 -1.97 6.42 -12.41
CA PRO A 18 -1.74 7.13 -13.66
C PRO A 18 -0.94 6.29 -14.64
N GLU A 19 -1.25 6.41 -15.93
CA GLU A 19 -0.46 5.84 -17.04
C GLU A 19 -0.26 4.31 -17.01
N LEU A 20 -1.01 3.60 -16.17
CA LEU A 20 -0.93 2.15 -16.07
C LEU A 20 -1.89 1.48 -17.05
N GLU A 21 -1.36 0.60 -17.90
CA GLU A 21 -2.15 -0.13 -18.91
C GLU A 21 -2.55 -1.54 -18.45
N PHE A 22 -1.83 -2.10 -17.47
CA PHE A 22 -2.00 -3.47 -17.02
C PHE A 22 -1.61 -3.65 -15.56
N VAL A 23 -2.34 -4.49 -14.83
CA VAL A 23 -1.99 -4.97 -13.49
C VAL A 23 -1.90 -6.50 -13.52
N PRO A 24 -0.79 -7.11 -13.06
CA PRO A 24 -0.69 -8.57 -12.97
C PRO A 24 -1.63 -9.18 -11.93
N HIS A 25 -1.97 -8.42 -10.90
CA HIS A 25 -2.78 -8.85 -9.75
C HIS A 25 -3.84 -7.79 -9.43
N GLY A 26 -5.08 -8.22 -9.21
CA GLY A 26 -6.23 -7.34 -9.02
C GLY A 26 -6.85 -6.85 -10.34
N HIS A 27 -7.66 -5.78 -10.25
CA HIS A 27 -8.43 -5.24 -11.35
C HIS A 27 -8.03 -3.78 -11.61
N LEU A 28 -7.54 -3.49 -12.81
CA LEU A 28 -7.24 -2.12 -13.21
C LEU A 28 -8.54 -1.32 -13.42
N ILE A 29 -8.61 -0.14 -12.80
CA ILE A 29 -9.66 0.84 -12.98
C ILE A 29 -9.03 2.15 -13.48
N SER A 30 -9.64 2.77 -14.48
CA SER A 30 -9.19 4.08 -14.95
C SER A 30 -9.48 5.16 -13.90
N LEU A 31 -8.48 5.98 -13.58
CA LEU A 31 -8.64 7.15 -12.70
C LEU A 31 -9.75 8.10 -13.15
N ASN A 32 -9.96 8.23 -14.47
CA ASN A 32 -10.94 9.16 -15.01
C ASN A 32 -12.39 8.75 -14.71
N SER A 33 -12.63 7.45 -14.57
CA SER A 33 -13.95 6.85 -14.35
C SER A 33 -14.01 6.04 -13.05
N ILE A 34 -13.14 6.35 -12.08
CA ILE A 34 -12.93 5.54 -10.89
C ILE A 34 -14.22 5.42 -10.07
N THR A 35 -14.89 6.54 -9.84
CA THR A 35 -16.13 6.63 -9.07
C THR A 35 -17.26 5.85 -9.74
N GLU A 36 -17.44 6.01 -11.06
CA GLU A 36 -18.45 5.28 -11.82
C GLU A 36 -18.16 3.79 -11.87
N SER A 37 -16.88 3.41 -11.96
CA SER A 37 -16.47 2.01 -12.03
C SER A 37 -16.70 1.29 -10.71
N LEU A 38 -16.39 1.94 -9.59
CA LEU A 38 -16.63 1.41 -8.25
C LEU A 38 -18.13 1.31 -7.94
N ALA A 39 -18.93 2.30 -8.34
CA ALA A 39 -20.38 2.27 -8.14
C ALA A 39 -21.08 1.15 -8.94
N LEU A 40 -20.51 0.76 -10.10
CA LEU A 40 -21.08 -0.30 -10.96
C LEU A 40 -20.57 -1.69 -10.62
N LYS A 41 -19.37 -1.81 -10.04
CA LYS A 41 -18.75 -3.08 -9.67
C LYS A 41 -18.88 -3.32 -8.17
N SER A 42 -19.86 -4.14 -7.79
CA SER A 42 -19.97 -4.66 -6.43
C SER A 42 -18.89 -5.72 -6.15
N GLY A 43 -18.36 -5.73 -4.93
CA GLY A 43 -17.56 -6.84 -4.39
C GLY A 43 -16.05 -6.62 -4.32
N PHE A 44 -15.54 -5.40 -4.45
CA PHE A 44 -14.14 -5.12 -4.10
C PHE A 44 -13.97 -5.02 -2.59
N ASP A 45 -12.91 -5.66 -2.08
CA ASP A 45 -12.49 -5.54 -0.68
C ASP A 45 -11.74 -4.22 -0.42
N ALA A 46 -11.00 -3.76 -1.43
CA ALA A 46 -10.18 -2.57 -1.35
C ALA A 46 -9.91 -1.99 -2.75
N ILE A 47 -9.57 -0.70 -2.78
CA ILE A 47 -8.96 -0.05 -3.92
C ILE A 47 -7.64 0.60 -3.51
N PHE A 48 -6.58 0.28 -4.25
CA PHE A 48 -5.29 0.97 -4.15
C PHE A 48 -5.24 2.08 -5.18
N VAL A 49 -5.08 3.31 -4.70
CA VAL A 49 -4.96 4.51 -5.53
C VAL A 49 -3.68 5.25 -5.22
N GLY A 50 -3.06 5.88 -6.20
CA GLY A 50 -1.83 6.61 -5.95
C GLY A 50 -1.55 7.67 -7.00
N GLY A 51 -0.69 8.62 -6.67
CA GLY A 51 -0.34 9.73 -7.56
C GLY A 51 -1.54 10.62 -7.89
N LEU A 52 -2.44 10.86 -6.92
CA LEU A 52 -3.66 11.63 -7.16
C LEU A 52 -3.44 13.15 -7.23
N SER A 53 -2.34 13.64 -6.64
CA SER A 53 -2.04 15.06 -6.42
C SER A 53 -2.15 15.93 -7.68
N ASP A 54 -1.79 15.39 -8.84
CA ASP A 54 -1.81 16.09 -10.12
C ASP A 54 -2.95 15.63 -11.05
N HIS A 55 -3.72 14.60 -10.67
CA HIS A 55 -4.62 13.88 -11.56
C HIS A 55 -6.10 13.93 -11.15
N LEU A 56 -6.42 14.22 -9.89
CA LEU A 56 -7.80 14.36 -9.41
C LEU A 56 -8.04 15.72 -8.74
N THR A 57 -9.22 16.29 -8.93
CA THR A 57 -9.67 17.48 -8.19
C THR A 57 -10.07 17.10 -6.77
N VAL A 58 -10.04 18.05 -5.85
CA VAL A 58 -10.51 17.88 -4.45
C VAL A 58 -11.93 17.30 -4.40
N ASP A 59 -12.81 17.78 -5.29
CA ASP A 59 -14.19 17.28 -5.40
C ASP A 59 -14.22 15.80 -5.80
N LYS A 60 -13.37 15.38 -6.73
CA LYS A 60 -13.28 13.97 -7.15
C LYS A 60 -12.71 13.08 -6.04
N CYS A 61 -11.71 13.54 -5.29
CA CYS A 61 -11.19 12.78 -4.14
C CYS A 61 -12.26 12.59 -3.05
N SER A 62 -13.07 13.63 -2.80
CA SER A 62 -14.19 13.56 -1.85
C SER A 62 -15.28 12.60 -2.33
N GLN A 63 -15.63 12.64 -3.62
CA GLN A 63 -16.58 11.70 -4.23
C GLN A 63 -16.07 10.26 -4.20
N LEU A 64 -14.79 10.04 -4.46
CA LEU A 64 -14.16 8.73 -4.39
C LEU A 64 -14.25 8.17 -2.97
N SER A 65 -13.90 8.96 -1.96
CA SER A 65 -13.99 8.57 -0.55
C SER A 65 -15.42 8.15 -0.18
N GLN A 66 -16.41 9.00 -0.49
CA GLN A 66 -17.82 8.69 -0.25
C GLN A 66 -18.28 7.42 -0.98
N THR A 67 -17.85 7.22 -2.22
CA THR A 67 -18.23 6.03 -3.00
C THR A 67 -17.64 4.76 -2.40
N CYS A 68 -16.42 4.83 -1.87
CA CYS A 68 -15.79 3.71 -1.19
C CYS A 68 -16.53 3.38 0.11
N ASP A 69 -16.85 4.40 0.93
CA ASP A 69 -17.63 4.25 2.16
C ASP A 69 -19.03 3.64 1.91
N ASP A 70 -19.74 4.14 0.88
CA ASP A 70 -21.09 3.68 0.53
C ASP A 70 -21.12 2.21 0.06
N ASN A 71 -19.99 1.70 -0.44
CA ASN A 71 -19.87 0.35 -0.98
C ASN A 71 -19.03 -0.59 -0.09
N ASP A 72 -18.64 -0.14 1.11
CA ASP A 72 -17.81 -0.89 2.06
C ASP A 72 -16.46 -1.34 1.45
N ILE A 73 -15.86 -0.46 0.64
CA ILE A 73 -14.58 -0.67 -0.04
C ILE A 73 -13.50 0.09 0.71
N GLU A 74 -12.41 -0.58 1.11
CA GLU A 74 -11.27 0.11 1.72
C GLU A 74 -10.55 0.99 0.68
N LEU A 75 -10.53 2.31 0.89
CA LEU A 75 -9.74 3.23 0.08
C LEU A 75 -8.33 3.39 0.67
N VAL A 76 -7.32 2.87 -0.03
CA VAL A 76 -5.90 3.01 0.38
C VAL A 76 -5.18 3.93 -0.61
N GLN A 77 -4.79 5.11 -0.13
CA GLN A 77 -4.11 6.11 -0.94
C GLN A 77 -2.60 6.10 -0.69
N PHE A 78 -1.83 5.95 -1.76
CA PHE A 78 -0.38 5.90 -1.76
C PHE A 78 0.21 7.19 -2.32
N GLU A 79 1.10 7.82 -1.56
CA GLU A 79 1.84 9.00 -1.97
C GLU A 79 3.34 8.75 -1.97
N ASN A 80 4.10 9.57 -2.69
CA ASN A 80 5.54 9.62 -2.56
C ASN A 80 5.93 11.07 -2.26
N PRO A 81 6.88 11.36 -1.34
CA PRO A 81 7.22 12.73 -0.99
C PRO A 81 7.69 13.62 -2.16
N SER A 82 8.16 13.00 -3.25
CA SER A 82 8.58 13.68 -4.49
C SER A 82 7.56 13.55 -5.62
N ASN A 83 6.36 13.02 -5.35
CA ASN A 83 5.33 12.67 -6.33
C ASN A 83 5.85 11.77 -7.47
N ASP A 84 6.82 10.90 -7.19
CA ASP A 84 7.35 9.96 -8.19
C ASP A 84 6.35 8.83 -8.46
N LEU A 85 5.67 8.91 -9.61
CA LEU A 85 4.66 7.94 -10.03
C LEU A 85 5.23 6.54 -10.26
N ALA A 86 6.50 6.42 -10.66
CA ALA A 86 7.13 5.11 -10.85
C ALA A 86 7.35 4.41 -9.50
N VAL A 87 7.78 5.16 -8.48
CA VAL A 87 7.93 4.64 -7.11
C VAL A 87 6.59 4.20 -6.55
N ILE A 88 5.53 5.01 -6.71
CA ILE A 88 4.18 4.66 -6.27
C ILE A 88 3.70 3.39 -6.96
N SER A 89 3.89 3.29 -8.28
CA SER A 89 3.50 2.12 -9.07
C SER A 89 4.22 0.85 -8.62
N ASP A 90 5.54 0.91 -8.43
CA ASP A 90 6.32 -0.21 -7.90
C ASP A 90 5.75 -0.72 -6.58
N VAL A 91 5.53 0.17 -5.62
CA VAL A 91 5.04 -0.20 -4.28
C VAL A 91 3.65 -0.81 -4.34
N VAL A 92 2.72 -0.20 -5.08
CA VAL A 92 1.35 -0.70 -5.23
C VAL A 92 1.32 -2.07 -5.89
N LEU A 93 2.08 -2.25 -6.97
CA LEU A 93 2.14 -3.52 -7.71
C LEU A 93 2.82 -4.62 -6.90
N ASN A 94 3.87 -4.31 -6.15
CA ASN A 94 4.56 -5.28 -5.29
C ASN A 94 3.71 -5.69 -4.09
N LEU A 95 3.01 -4.75 -3.45
CA LEU A 95 2.05 -5.07 -2.39
C LEU A 95 0.91 -5.95 -2.91
N ALA A 96 0.31 -5.58 -4.05
CA ALA A 96 -0.69 -6.42 -4.69
C ALA A 96 -0.10 -7.81 -5.01
N GLY A 97 1.08 -7.88 -5.62
CA GLY A 97 1.77 -9.13 -5.89
C GLY A 97 1.97 -9.99 -4.64
N LYS A 98 2.39 -9.39 -3.53
CA LYS A 98 2.56 -10.10 -2.25
C LYS A 98 1.24 -10.59 -1.66
N LEU A 99 0.18 -9.79 -1.73
CA LEU A 99 -1.15 -10.16 -1.21
C LEU A 99 -1.78 -11.34 -1.97
N PHE A 100 -1.52 -11.43 -3.27
CA PHE A 100 -2.01 -12.51 -4.13
C PHE A 100 -1.04 -13.70 -4.22
N SER A 101 0.18 -13.59 -3.65
CA SER A 101 1.14 -14.70 -3.69
C SER A 101 0.95 -15.68 -2.53
N ASP A 102 1.36 -16.91 -2.79
CA ASP A 102 1.54 -17.94 -1.75
C ASP A 102 2.98 -17.96 -1.22
N GLU A 103 3.75 -16.89 -1.45
CA GLU A 103 5.14 -16.81 -1.01
C GLU A 103 5.24 -16.69 0.50
N MET A 104 6.08 -17.54 1.10
CA MET A 104 6.35 -17.52 2.53
C MET A 104 7.39 -16.45 2.90
N PRO A 105 7.25 -15.76 4.05
CA PRO A 105 6.15 -15.91 5.01
C PRO A 105 4.84 -15.29 4.48
N LYS A 106 3.71 -15.96 4.72
CA LYS A 106 2.37 -15.43 4.42
C LYS A 106 1.82 -14.70 5.65
N ASN A 107 2.56 -13.67 6.06
CA ASN A 107 2.31 -12.85 7.24
C ASN A 107 1.85 -11.42 6.90
N LEU A 108 1.59 -11.15 5.63
CA LEU A 108 0.98 -9.91 5.16
C LEU A 108 -0.35 -10.24 4.48
N SER A 109 -1.40 -9.54 4.88
CA SER A 109 -2.76 -9.67 4.38
C SER A 109 -3.39 -8.28 4.19
N ILE A 110 -4.55 -8.23 3.54
CA ILE A 110 -5.27 -6.97 3.37
C ILE A 110 -5.67 -6.35 4.73
N ALA A 111 -5.88 -7.17 5.77
CA ALA A 111 -6.18 -6.69 7.11
C ALA A 111 -5.03 -5.87 7.71
N ASP A 112 -3.78 -6.23 7.40
CA ASP A 112 -2.61 -5.49 7.84
C ASP A 112 -2.53 -4.12 7.15
N ILE A 113 -2.83 -4.06 5.85
CA ILE A 113 -2.91 -2.81 5.09
C ILE A 113 -4.04 -1.92 5.61
N ARG A 114 -5.22 -2.49 5.90
CA ARG A 114 -6.34 -1.78 6.52
C ARG A 114 -5.96 -1.19 7.88
N ASN A 115 -5.28 -1.97 8.72
CA ASN A 115 -4.80 -1.47 10.02
C ASN A 115 -3.80 -0.31 9.85
N ILE A 116 -2.86 -0.43 8.92
CA ILE A 116 -1.91 0.64 8.59
C ILE A 116 -2.66 1.91 8.16
N ASN A 117 -3.64 1.77 7.27
CA ASN A 117 -4.44 2.89 6.77
C ASN A 117 -5.27 3.54 7.89
N LEU A 118 -5.91 2.74 8.76
CA LEU A 118 -6.76 3.21 9.85
C LEU A 118 -6.02 4.07 10.88
N TYR A 119 -4.76 3.74 11.18
CA TYR A 119 -3.97 4.45 12.19
C TYR A 119 -3.10 5.58 11.62
N SER A 120 -3.16 5.83 10.32
CA SER A 120 -2.31 6.81 9.64
C SER A 120 -3.14 7.93 9.01
N ASP A 121 -2.63 9.15 9.06
CA ASP A 121 -3.22 10.28 8.33
C ASP A 121 -2.81 10.26 6.84
N CYS A 122 -1.65 9.66 6.51
CA CYS A 122 -1.21 9.45 5.14
C CYS A 122 -0.23 8.27 5.02
N LEU A 123 -0.12 7.71 3.81
CA LEU A 123 0.77 6.59 3.51
C LEU A 123 1.81 6.98 2.44
N PHE A 124 3.09 6.88 2.81
CA PHE A 124 4.21 7.15 1.90
C PHE A 124 4.86 5.87 1.37
N ALA A 125 5.02 5.82 0.05
CA ALA A 125 5.60 4.73 -0.72
C ALA A 125 7.06 5.01 -1.09
N PHE A 126 7.92 4.01 -0.85
CA PHE A 126 9.32 4.00 -1.24
C PHE A 126 9.71 2.64 -1.81
N ASN A 127 10.55 2.64 -2.84
CA ASN A 127 11.06 1.43 -3.47
C ASN A 127 12.57 1.20 -3.20
N SER A 128 13.15 1.96 -2.25
CA SER A 128 14.53 1.80 -1.75
C SER A 128 14.63 2.20 -0.28
N VAL A 129 15.45 1.48 0.49
CA VAL A 129 15.69 1.76 1.91
C VAL A 129 16.32 3.14 2.08
N CYS A 130 17.26 3.48 1.20
CA CYS A 130 17.95 4.78 1.24
C CYS A 130 16.97 5.96 1.17
N SER A 131 16.03 5.94 0.21
CA SER A 131 15.06 7.03 0.04
C SER A 131 14.11 7.16 1.23
N ALA A 132 13.65 6.03 1.79
CA ALA A 132 12.81 6.00 2.98
C ALA A 132 13.54 6.60 4.19
N LEU A 133 14.78 6.17 4.45
CA LEU A 133 15.57 6.70 5.56
C LEU A 133 15.93 8.17 5.40
N GLU A 134 16.22 8.61 4.17
CA GLU A 134 16.44 10.04 3.90
C GLU A 134 15.21 10.89 4.20
N PHE A 135 14.02 10.40 3.81
CA PHE A 135 12.76 11.05 4.16
C PHE A 135 12.57 11.10 5.68
N LEU A 136 12.73 9.98 6.37
CA LEU A 136 12.57 9.89 7.82
C LEU A 136 13.51 10.82 8.61
N LYS A 137 14.74 10.99 8.13
CA LYS A 137 15.74 11.90 8.72
C LYS A 137 15.40 13.38 8.53
N LYS A 138 14.65 13.73 7.47
CA LYS A 138 14.43 15.13 7.04
C LYS A 138 13.01 15.63 7.31
N GLN A 139 12.03 14.73 7.38
CA GLN A 139 10.63 15.09 7.51
C GLN A 139 10.32 15.73 8.87
N SER A 140 9.38 16.65 8.87
CA SER A 140 8.84 17.31 10.07
C SER A 140 7.31 17.28 10.09
N LEU A 141 6.72 16.29 9.40
CA LEU A 141 5.28 16.15 9.23
C LEU A 141 4.65 15.51 10.46
N GLY A 142 5.35 14.56 11.07
CA GLY A 142 4.71 13.64 12.00
C GLY A 142 5.62 12.56 12.57
N CYS A 143 4.98 11.59 13.21
CA CYS A 143 5.59 10.35 13.64
C CYS A 143 5.19 9.22 12.69
N VAL A 144 6.11 8.28 12.45
CA VAL A 144 5.76 7.03 11.76
C VAL A 144 5.12 6.10 12.79
N VAL A 145 3.92 5.62 12.50
CA VAL A 145 3.15 4.78 13.43
C VAL A 145 2.94 3.37 12.92
N SER A 146 3.08 3.15 11.61
CA SER A 146 2.91 1.83 11.03
C SER A 146 3.63 1.71 9.70
N GLY A 147 3.83 0.49 9.21
CA GLY A 147 4.41 0.32 7.88
C GLY A 147 4.52 -1.12 7.41
N VAL A 148 4.89 -1.27 6.14
CA VAL A 148 5.26 -2.54 5.51
C VAL A 148 6.68 -2.43 5.00
N PHE A 149 7.47 -3.49 5.15
CA PHE A 149 8.74 -3.66 4.47
C PHE A 149 8.78 -5.02 3.76
N LEU A 150 8.88 -5.01 2.43
CA LEU A 150 9.13 -6.20 1.64
C LEU A 150 10.56 -6.18 1.11
N ALA A 151 11.36 -7.15 1.53
CA ALA A 151 12.62 -7.45 0.84
C ALA A 151 12.33 -8.17 -0.47
N HIS A 152 13.05 -7.78 -1.52
CA HIS A 152 12.96 -8.39 -2.85
C HIS A 152 14.22 -9.21 -3.18
N GLY A 153 14.09 -10.04 -4.22
CA GLY A 153 15.21 -10.78 -4.80
C GLY A 153 16.00 -11.60 -3.79
N ASN A 154 17.33 -11.43 -3.83
CA ASN A 154 18.29 -12.21 -3.03
C ASN A 154 18.83 -11.44 -1.82
N ALA A 155 18.07 -10.50 -1.25
CA ALA A 155 18.47 -9.81 -0.03
C ALA A 155 18.88 -10.84 1.04
N THR A 156 20.07 -10.69 1.59
CA THR A 156 20.52 -11.58 2.67
C THR A 156 19.69 -11.34 3.93
N LEU A 157 19.56 -12.35 4.79
CA LEU A 157 18.87 -12.19 6.06
C LEU A 157 19.44 -11.02 6.88
N SER A 158 20.76 -10.85 6.86
CA SER A 158 21.43 -9.74 7.55
C SER A 158 21.08 -8.36 6.98
N GLU A 159 20.94 -8.23 5.65
CA GLU A 159 20.54 -6.96 5.03
C GLU A 159 19.08 -6.64 5.35
N TYR A 160 18.22 -7.66 5.31
CA TYR A 160 16.81 -7.54 5.68
C TYR A 160 16.63 -7.12 7.15
N GLU A 161 17.30 -7.79 8.09
CA GLU A 161 17.23 -7.46 9.51
C GLU A 161 17.80 -6.06 9.79
N ALA A 162 18.95 -5.72 9.23
CA ALA A 162 19.56 -4.41 9.42
C ALA A 162 18.70 -3.26 8.88
N ALA A 163 18.10 -3.44 7.70
CA ALA A 163 17.18 -2.45 7.12
C ALA A 163 15.91 -2.31 7.96
N GLY A 164 15.33 -3.42 8.41
CA GLY A 164 14.14 -3.42 9.27
C GLY A 164 14.39 -2.72 10.61
N ASP A 165 15.51 -3.04 11.27
CA ASP A 165 15.90 -2.42 12.54
C ASP A 165 16.17 -0.91 12.38
N GLU A 166 16.85 -0.50 11.30
CA GLU A 166 17.09 0.91 11.04
C GLU A 166 15.78 1.67 10.79
N LEU A 167 14.85 1.10 10.00
CA LEU A 167 13.52 1.69 9.78
C LEU A 167 12.75 1.82 11.11
N LEU A 168 12.67 0.73 11.88
CA LEU A 168 11.95 0.70 13.17
C LEU A 168 12.49 1.72 14.17
N SER A 169 13.77 2.10 14.10
CA SER A 169 14.34 3.12 14.99
C SER A 169 13.72 4.52 14.83
N TYR A 170 12.99 4.77 13.73
CA TYR A 170 12.25 6.02 13.48
C TYR A 170 10.76 5.93 13.84
N PHE A 171 10.27 4.75 14.21
CA PHE A 171 8.86 4.57 14.54
C PHE A 171 8.57 5.10 15.93
N ALA A 172 7.33 5.52 16.16
CA ALA A 172 6.82 5.80 17.49
C ALA A 172 6.93 4.55 18.38
N GLU A 173 6.95 4.73 19.70
CA GLU A 173 7.11 3.64 20.68
C GLU A 173 6.07 2.52 20.51
N GLU A 174 4.84 2.89 20.15
CA GLU A 174 3.73 1.96 19.90
C GLU A 174 3.59 1.56 18.42
N GLY A 175 4.51 2.02 17.56
CA GLY A 175 4.47 1.76 16.13
C GLY A 175 4.89 0.35 15.77
N PHE A 176 4.47 -0.12 14.59
CA PHE A 176 4.79 -1.47 14.11
C PHE A 176 5.20 -1.51 12.64
N LEU A 177 6.08 -2.44 12.30
CA LEU A 177 6.51 -2.70 10.92
C LEU A 177 6.17 -4.14 10.54
N CYS A 178 5.30 -4.32 9.56
CA CYS A 178 5.02 -5.62 8.96
C CYS A 178 6.10 -5.94 7.92
N SER A 179 7.11 -6.72 8.33
CA SER A 179 8.20 -7.12 7.45
C SER A 179 7.96 -8.51 6.82
N SER A 180 8.20 -8.63 5.52
CA SER A 180 8.04 -9.87 4.76
C SER A 180 9.01 -9.92 3.57
N ILE A 181 8.99 -11.02 2.82
CA ILE A 181 9.73 -11.22 1.57
C ILE A 181 8.74 -11.28 0.41
N TYR A 182 9.10 -10.64 -0.69
CA TYR A 182 8.47 -10.79 -2.00
C TYR A 182 9.55 -10.89 -3.09
N ALA A 183 10.04 -12.10 -3.38
CA ALA A 183 11.21 -12.30 -4.24
C ALA A 183 11.02 -11.76 -5.66
N SER A 184 9.79 -11.79 -6.18
CA SER A 184 9.42 -11.31 -7.51
C SER A 184 9.18 -9.80 -7.58
N GLY A 185 9.42 -9.07 -6.49
CA GLY A 185 9.21 -7.61 -6.45
C GLY A 185 10.11 -6.85 -7.43
N SER A 186 9.58 -5.76 -7.99
CA SER A 186 10.35 -4.80 -8.76
C SER A 186 11.17 -3.89 -7.84
N SER A 187 12.25 -3.31 -8.36
CA SER A 187 13.10 -2.37 -7.61
C SER A 187 13.78 -2.99 -6.37
N GLU A 188 14.45 -2.18 -5.56
CA GLU A 188 15.29 -2.66 -4.45
C GLU A 188 14.46 -3.33 -3.35
N CYS A 189 13.35 -2.71 -2.96
CA CYS A 189 12.43 -3.21 -1.95
C CYS A 189 11.06 -2.54 -2.10
N THR A 190 10.12 -2.90 -1.23
CA THR A 190 8.86 -2.17 -1.06
C THR A 190 8.76 -1.68 0.37
N ILE A 191 8.59 -0.38 0.56
CA ILE A 191 8.36 0.22 1.87
C ILE A 191 7.11 1.08 1.78
N LEU A 192 6.17 0.83 2.70
CA LEU A 192 5.01 1.66 2.94
C LEU A 192 5.10 2.20 4.35
N LEU A 193 5.07 3.52 4.53
CA LEU A 193 5.14 4.17 5.84
C LEU A 193 3.82 4.88 6.13
N GLY A 194 3.17 4.47 7.20
CA GLY A 194 2.01 5.14 7.76
C GLY A 194 2.43 6.25 8.72
N MET A 195 2.08 7.48 8.38
CA MET A 195 2.42 8.67 9.15
C MET A 195 1.19 9.20 9.88
N GLN A 196 1.38 9.61 11.12
CA GLN A 196 0.42 10.43 11.86
C GLN A 196 1.01 11.83 12.02
N TYR A 197 0.27 12.84 11.59
CA TYR A 197 0.68 14.23 11.73
C TYR A 197 0.79 14.59 13.21
N GLN A 198 1.81 15.37 13.56
CA GLN A 198 1.83 15.96 14.90
C GLN A 198 0.62 16.88 15.03
N GLY A 199 -0.27 16.58 15.97
CA GLY A 199 -1.45 17.38 16.22
C GLY A 199 -1.11 18.86 16.36
N GLY A 200 -1.86 19.70 15.64
CA GLY A 200 -1.91 21.15 15.89
C GLY A 200 -2.58 21.47 17.22
#